data_AF-A0A8U0NYR3-F1
#
_entry.id   AF-A0A8U0NYR3-F1
#
_cell.length_a   1.000
_cell.length_b   1.000
_cell.length_c   1.000
_cell.angle_alpha   90.00
_cell.angle_beta   90.00
_cell.angle_gamma   90.00
#
_symmetry.space_group_name_H-M   'P 1'
#
loop_
_entity.id
_entity.type
_entity.pdbx_description
1 polymer ?
#
loop_
_entity_poly.entity_id
_entity_poly.type
_entity_poly.pdbx_seq_one_letter_code
_entity_poly.pdbx_strand_id
1 'polypeptide(L)'
;MPQFLPLGGGERRRGGPPIPILSTGQGRARLGLGARRGEGPGEGQRVGGASLGASGPGCEAPAHTAHGAPRHTGLPGSVAAAAAPGMAEDGPKQPQLSMPLVLDQDLTKQMRLRVESLKQRGEKRQDGEKLLRPAESVYRLDFVQQQKLQFERWDVVLNKPGKVTITGTSQNWTPDLTNLMTRQLLDPAAIFWRKEDSEAMDWNEADALEFGERLSDLAKIRKVMYFLITFGEGLEPADLKASVVFNQL
;
A
#
# COMPACT_ATOMS: atom_id res chain seq x y z
N MET A 1 54.98 -37.41 -36.06
CA MET A 1 55.58 -38.43 -35.18
C MET A 1 54.66 -38.62 -33.97
N PRO A 2 53.93 -39.75 -33.89
CA PRO A 2 53.06 -40.12 -32.75
C PRO A 2 53.70 -41.22 -31.87
N GLN A 3 53.48 -41.18 -30.55
CA GLN A 3 53.58 -42.34 -29.61
C GLN A 3 52.64 -42.03 -28.42
N PHE A 4 51.48 -42.68 -28.21
CA PHE A 4 51.17 -44.03 -27.70
C PHE A 4 51.71 -44.37 -26.28
N LEU A 5 50.78 -44.29 -25.29
CA LEU A 5 50.35 -45.25 -24.21
C LEU A 5 51.38 -46.23 -23.57
N PRO A 6 51.21 -46.78 -22.32
CA PRO A 6 49.91 -47.21 -21.73
C PRO A 6 49.71 -47.24 -20.18
N LEU A 7 48.44 -47.45 -19.83
CA LEU A 7 47.79 -48.26 -18.76
C LEU A 7 48.59 -48.87 -17.59
N GLY A 8 48.05 -48.67 -16.39
CA GLY A 8 47.96 -49.64 -15.28
C GLY A 8 46.81 -49.19 -14.36
N GLY A 9 45.90 -50.00 -13.83
CA GLY A 9 45.83 -51.44 -13.67
C GLY A 9 45.40 -51.75 -12.23
N GLY A 10 44.18 -52.28 -12.05
CA GLY A 10 43.69 -52.91 -10.81
C GLY A 10 42.92 -52.01 -9.82
N GLU A 11 41.99 -52.48 -8.98
CA GLU A 11 41.02 -53.59 -9.00
C GLU A 11 40.19 -53.45 -7.69
N ARG A 12 38.96 -53.99 -7.69
CA ARG A 12 38.19 -54.52 -6.53
C ARG A 12 37.46 -53.58 -5.54
N ARG A 13 36.16 -53.43 -5.83
CA ARG A 13 34.97 -53.91 -5.05
C ARG A 13 35.11 -54.17 -3.54
N ARG A 14 34.27 -53.47 -2.74
CA ARG A 14 33.28 -53.97 -1.75
C ARG A 14 32.18 -52.89 -1.68
N GLY A 15 30.86 -53.12 -1.77
CA GLY A 15 30.05 -54.17 -1.16
C GLY A 15 29.25 -53.55 0.01
N GLY A 16 28.11 -52.90 -0.28
CA GLY A 16 27.18 -52.36 0.71
C GLY A 16 25.72 -52.65 0.29
N PRO A 17 24.87 -53.24 1.16
CA PRO A 17 23.55 -53.75 0.79
C PRO A 17 22.42 -52.70 0.85
N PRO A 18 21.23 -53.01 0.27
CA PRO A 18 20.27 -52.04 -0.25
C PRO A 18 19.10 -51.66 0.69
N ILE A 19 18.39 -50.62 0.26
CA ILE A 19 17.16 -50.01 0.81
C ILE A 19 16.00 -51.04 0.88
N PRO A 20 15.19 -51.06 1.96
CA PRO A 20 13.94 -51.82 1.97
C PRO A 20 12.79 -51.04 1.32
N ILE A 21 12.26 -51.60 0.23
CA ILE A 21 10.92 -51.33 -0.31
C ILE A 21 9.98 -52.33 0.35
N LEU A 22 8.98 -51.85 1.09
CA LEU A 22 7.87 -52.68 1.57
C LEU A 22 6.67 -52.49 0.64
N SER A 23 6.35 -53.56 -0.09
CA SER A 23 5.11 -53.74 -0.83
C SER A 23 4.53 -55.10 -0.47
N THR A 24 3.34 -55.10 0.13
CA THR A 24 2.38 -56.20 0.25
C THR A 24 1.11 -55.57 0.82
N GLY A 25 -0.11 -55.84 0.37
CA GLY A 25 -0.60 -56.68 -0.71
C GLY A 25 -2.12 -56.50 -0.80
N GLN A 26 -2.63 -56.59 -2.03
CA GLN A 26 -3.80 -57.37 -2.47
C GLN A 26 -5.14 -57.28 -1.68
N GLY A 27 -6.17 -56.72 -2.32
CA GLY A 27 -7.58 -56.89 -1.94
C GLY A 27 -8.54 -56.58 -3.10
N ARG A 28 -9.20 -57.62 -3.61
CA ARG A 28 -10.13 -57.67 -4.76
C ARG A 28 -11.48 -56.99 -4.50
N ALA A 29 -12.06 -56.52 -5.62
CA ALA A 29 -13.48 -56.54 -6.02
C ALA A 29 -14.52 -55.71 -5.23
N ARG A 30 -15.27 -54.85 -5.94
CA ARG A 30 -16.67 -55.12 -6.36
C ARG A 30 -17.27 -53.97 -7.19
N LEU A 31 -18.15 -54.38 -8.09
CA LEU A 31 -19.09 -53.61 -8.89
C LEU A 31 -20.17 -52.92 -8.02
N GLY A 32 -20.68 -51.77 -8.51
CA GLY A 32 -21.93 -51.13 -8.11
C GLY A 32 -22.00 -49.73 -8.74
N LEU A 33 -22.62 -49.49 -9.91
CA LEU A 33 -24.06 -49.30 -10.17
C LEU A 33 -24.77 -48.34 -9.20
N GLY A 34 -25.26 -47.22 -9.75
CA GLY A 34 -26.22 -46.27 -9.13
C GLY A 34 -25.76 -44.82 -9.27
N ALA A 35 -26.10 -44.05 -10.32
CA ALA A 35 -27.41 -43.47 -10.68
C ALA A 35 -27.91 -42.34 -9.75
N ARG A 36 -28.51 -41.32 -10.38
CA ARG A 36 -29.23 -40.10 -9.88
C ARG A 36 -28.33 -38.86 -9.82
N ARG A 37 -28.40 -37.86 -10.71
CA ARG A 37 -29.53 -37.15 -11.36
C ARG A 37 -30.61 -36.73 -10.36
N GLY A 38 -30.55 -35.47 -9.98
CA GLY A 38 -31.60 -34.72 -9.27
C GLY A 38 -31.59 -33.30 -9.82
N GLU A 39 -32.34 -33.10 -10.90
CA GLU A 39 -32.93 -31.80 -11.25
C GLU A 39 -34.03 -31.47 -10.23
N GLY A 40 -34.19 -30.20 -9.87
CA GLY A 40 -35.47 -29.71 -9.37
C GLY A 40 -35.42 -28.36 -8.66
N PRO A 41 -36.41 -27.47 -8.88
CA PRO A 41 -36.21 -26.01 -8.89
C PRO A 41 -37.06 -25.25 -7.86
N GLY A 42 -36.86 -23.93 -7.80
CA GLY A 42 -37.96 -22.97 -7.99
C GLY A 42 -38.84 -22.53 -6.82
N GLU A 43 -38.92 -21.19 -6.69
CA GLU A 43 -40.12 -20.38 -6.42
C GLU A 43 -40.56 -20.00 -5.00
N GLY A 44 -41.04 -18.74 -4.94
CA GLY A 44 -41.94 -18.16 -3.93
C GLY A 44 -41.21 -17.33 -2.87
N GLN A 45 -41.56 -16.07 -2.58
CA GLN A 45 -42.73 -15.27 -2.92
C GLN A 45 -42.45 -13.80 -2.51
N ARG A 46 -43.02 -12.86 -3.26
CA ARG A 46 -43.38 -11.47 -2.90
C ARG A 46 -44.06 -11.41 -1.51
N VAL A 47 -44.06 -10.31 -0.76
CA VAL A 47 -44.87 -9.05 -0.82
C VAL A 47 -44.35 -8.18 0.35
N GLY A 48 -44.41 -6.85 0.46
CA GLY A 48 -45.29 -5.80 -0.06
C GLY A 48 -45.52 -4.77 1.07
N GLY A 49 -45.73 -3.48 0.72
CA GLY A 49 -46.25 -2.41 1.59
C GLY A 49 -45.19 -1.41 2.09
N ALA A 50 -45.11 -0.13 1.67
CA ALA A 50 -46.09 0.99 1.68
C ALA A 50 -46.57 1.31 3.11
N SER A 51 -46.68 2.52 3.64
CA SER A 51 -46.42 3.94 3.27
C SER A 51 -46.75 4.79 4.53
N LEU A 52 -46.55 6.12 4.45
CA LEU A 52 -47.15 7.20 5.28
C LEU A 52 -46.53 7.36 6.68
N GLY A 53 -46.28 8.53 7.25
CA GLY A 53 -46.61 9.96 7.09
C GLY A 53 -46.13 10.60 8.42
N ALA A 54 -46.19 11.87 8.77
CA ALA A 54 -46.53 13.17 8.21
C ALA A 54 -46.15 14.22 9.31
N SER A 55 -46.07 15.49 8.92
CA SER A 55 -46.40 16.68 9.75
C SER A 55 -45.39 17.25 10.78
N GLY A 56 -45.02 18.55 10.59
CA GLY A 56 -44.52 19.49 11.62
C GLY A 56 -45.66 20.05 12.49
N PRO A 57 -45.70 21.31 12.97
CA PRO A 57 -44.73 22.43 12.99
C PRO A 57 -44.65 23.18 14.37
N GLY A 58 -44.03 24.37 14.45
CA GLY A 58 -44.27 25.40 15.50
C GLY A 58 -42.99 26.06 16.06
N CYS A 59 -42.68 27.32 15.71
CA CYS A 59 -42.98 28.58 16.47
C CYS A 59 -42.14 28.67 17.78
N GLU A 60 -41.38 29.72 18.11
CA GLU A 60 -41.78 31.13 18.25
C GLU A 60 -40.54 32.02 18.50
N ALA A 61 -40.58 33.27 18.04
CA ALA A 61 -39.75 34.38 18.54
C ALA A 61 -40.40 35.01 19.80
N PRO A 62 -39.73 35.93 20.51
CA PRO A 62 -40.14 37.33 20.31
C PRO A 62 -39.02 38.37 20.38
N ALA A 63 -39.38 39.56 19.91
CA ALA A 63 -38.60 40.79 19.73
C ALA A 63 -38.73 41.78 20.91
N HIS A 64 -38.22 43.01 20.67
CA HIS A 64 -38.47 44.31 21.32
C HIS A 64 -37.38 44.80 22.30
N THR A 65 -36.90 46.06 22.33
CA THR A 65 -37.17 47.30 21.57
C THR A 65 -36.12 48.38 21.93
N ALA A 66 -35.69 49.13 20.91
CA ALA A 66 -35.33 50.56 20.74
C ALA A 66 -34.62 51.45 21.80
N HIS A 67 -33.82 52.35 21.19
CA HIS A 67 -33.71 53.82 21.34
C HIS A 67 -32.45 54.43 21.98
N GLY A 68 -31.84 55.36 21.20
CA GLY A 68 -31.04 56.46 21.76
C GLY A 68 -29.93 56.99 20.83
N ALA A 69 -30.26 57.93 19.93
CA ALA A 69 -29.30 58.91 19.42
C ALA A 69 -29.28 60.12 20.39
N PRO A 70 -28.21 60.93 20.46
CA PRO A 70 -28.12 62.06 19.52
C PRO A 70 -26.69 62.45 19.05
N ARG A 71 -26.70 63.35 18.08
CA ARG A 71 -25.59 63.98 17.33
C ARG A 71 -24.74 64.93 18.18
N HIS A 72 -23.50 65.24 17.76
CA HIS A 72 -23.08 66.59 17.30
C HIS A 72 -21.57 66.69 16.93
N THR A 73 -21.32 67.09 15.67
CA THR A 73 -20.34 68.08 15.14
C THR A 73 -18.83 68.03 15.45
N GLY A 74 -18.00 68.08 14.38
CA GLY A 74 -16.66 68.70 14.40
C GLY A 74 -15.67 68.15 13.33
N LEU A 75 -15.22 68.99 12.40
CA LEU A 75 -14.35 68.71 11.23
C LEU A 75 -12.82 68.66 11.60
N PRO A 76 -11.85 68.76 10.66
CA PRO A 76 -11.07 67.63 10.14
C PRO A 76 -9.56 67.73 10.48
N GLY A 77 -8.84 66.61 10.45
CA GLY A 77 -7.40 66.57 10.68
C GLY A 77 -6.72 65.48 9.88
N SER A 78 -6.09 65.88 8.78
CA SER A 78 -5.18 65.10 7.95
C SER A 78 -3.99 64.58 8.76
N VAL A 79 -3.73 63.27 8.69
CA VAL A 79 -2.36 62.72 8.63
C VAL A 79 -2.43 61.36 7.95
N ALA A 80 -1.84 61.31 6.75
CA ALA A 80 -1.49 60.08 6.06
C ALA A 80 -0.51 59.28 6.93
N ALA A 81 -0.89 58.07 7.31
CA ALA A 81 0.02 57.08 7.87
C ALA A 81 0.15 55.95 6.86
N ALA A 82 1.39 55.73 6.44
CA ALA A 82 1.82 54.84 5.40
C ALA A 82 1.28 53.40 5.58
N ALA A 83 0.85 52.82 4.48
CA ALA A 83 0.66 51.39 4.34
C ALA A 83 2.01 50.70 4.57
N ALA A 84 2.19 50.12 5.74
CA ALA A 84 3.21 49.11 5.97
C ALA A 84 2.79 47.84 5.21
N PRO A 85 3.66 47.22 4.39
CA PRO A 85 3.38 45.90 3.86
C PRO A 85 3.38 44.94 5.06
N GLY A 86 2.25 44.25 5.26
CA GLY A 86 2.16 43.13 6.18
C GLY A 86 3.19 42.09 5.77
N MET A 87 4.30 42.07 6.50
CA MET A 87 5.27 40.98 6.48
C MET A 87 4.48 39.70 6.74
N ALA A 88 4.45 38.80 5.76
CA ALA A 88 4.13 37.42 6.05
C ALA A 88 5.15 36.96 7.08
N GLU A 89 4.70 36.72 8.31
CA GLU A 89 5.48 36.05 9.35
C GLU A 89 5.79 34.64 8.82
N ASP A 90 6.93 34.52 8.14
CA ASP A 90 7.57 33.24 7.87
C ASP A 90 8.11 32.79 9.24
N GLY A 91 7.23 32.18 10.04
CA GLY A 91 7.58 31.57 11.32
C GLY A 91 8.78 30.63 11.14
N PRO A 92 9.54 30.34 12.20
CA PRO A 92 10.77 29.56 12.08
C PRO A 92 10.50 28.23 11.37
N LYS A 93 11.00 28.11 10.13
CA LYS A 93 10.94 26.87 9.34
C LYS A 93 11.64 25.77 10.11
N GLN A 94 10.85 24.85 10.66
CA GLN A 94 11.39 23.66 11.32
C GLN A 94 12.28 22.90 10.33
N PRO A 95 13.42 22.33 10.78
CA PRO A 95 14.30 21.61 9.88
C PRO A 95 13.56 20.42 9.27
N GLN A 96 13.44 20.40 7.94
CA GLN A 96 12.77 19.33 7.21
C GLN A 96 13.75 18.24 6.77
N LEU A 97 13.28 17.00 6.77
CA LEU A 97 14.02 15.82 6.36
C LEU A 97 13.20 15.08 5.30
N SER A 98 13.72 15.06 4.06
CA SER A 98 13.13 14.29 2.97
C SER A 98 13.80 12.92 2.90
N MET A 99 13.00 11.86 2.93
CA MET A 99 13.46 10.49 2.84
C MET A 99 12.85 9.83 1.59
N PRO A 100 13.67 9.43 0.59
CA PRO A 100 13.16 8.86 -0.65
C PRO A 100 12.67 7.43 -0.48
N LEU A 101 11.59 7.09 -1.20
CA LEU A 101 11.23 5.70 -1.45
C LEU A 101 12.07 5.21 -2.63
N VAL A 102 12.95 4.26 -2.36
CA VAL A 102 13.88 3.71 -3.35
C VAL A 102 13.37 2.36 -3.85
N LEU A 103 13.35 2.15 -5.16
CA LEU A 103 12.99 0.86 -5.76
C LEU A 103 13.95 -0.23 -5.29
N ASP A 104 13.41 -1.28 -4.65
CA ASP A 104 14.17 -2.46 -4.26
C ASP A 104 14.06 -3.51 -5.38
N GLN A 105 15.04 -3.47 -6.29
CA GLN A 105 15.03 -4.32 -7.49
C GLN A 105 15.21 -5.79 -7.15
N ASP A 106 16.08 -6.10 -6.18
CA ASP A 106 16.40 -7.47 -5.80
C ASP A 106 15.21 -8.13 -5.09
N LEU A 107 14.58 -7.43 -4.15
CA LEU A 107 13.40 -7.95 -3.47
C LEU A 107 12.20 -8.05 -4.43
N THR A 108 12.02 -7.06 -5.31
CA THR A 108 11.01 -7.14 -6.37
C THR A 108 11.21 -8.37 -7.24
N LYS A 109 12.46 -8.63 -7.68
CA LYS A 109 12.81 -9.79 -8.49
C LYS A 109 12.60 -11.10 -7.74
N GLN A 110 13.02 -11.18 -6.47
CA GLN A 110 12.80 -12.35 -5.62
C GLN A 110 11.31 -12.68 -5.51
N MET A 111 10.46 -11.69 -5.25
CA MET A 111 9.02 -11.88 -5.15
C MET A 111 8.38 -12.28 -6.49
N ARG A 112 8.87 -11.79 -7.63
CA ARG A 112 8.42 -12.23 -8.96
C ARG A 112 8.82 -13.68 -9.24
N LEU A 113 10.07 -14.04 -8.92
CA LEU A 113 10.58 -15.41 -9.09
C LEU A 113 9.79 -16.41 -8.25
N ARG A 114 9.31 -16.02 -7.07
CA ARG A 114 8.40 -16.84 -6.25
C ARG A 114 7.11 -17.18 -7.01
N VAL A 115 6.50 -16.20 -7.69
CA VAL A 115 5.29 -16.43 -8.51
C VAL A 115 5.58 -17.38 -9.67
N GLU A 116 6.69 -17.16 -10.37
CA GLU A 116 7.10 -18.01 -11.49
C GLU A 116 7.40 -19.44 -11.04
N SER A 117 8.09 -19.61 -9.91
CA SER A 117 8.43 -20.92 -9.35
C SER A 117 7.19 -21.72 -8.99
N LEU A 118 6.17 -21.09 -8.38
CA LEU A 118 4.89 -21.73 -8.08
C LEU A 118 4.19 -22.21 -9.35
N LYS A 119 4.17 -21.37 -10.40
CA LYS A 119 3.57 -21.73 -11.69
C LYS A 119 4.30 -22.88 -12.37
N GLN A 120 5.63 -22.84 -12.42
CA GLN A 120 6.46 -23.86 -13.05
C GLN A 120 6.34 -25.22 -12.36
N ARG A 121 6.21 -25.23 -11.02
CA ARG A 121 6.09 -26.45 -10.22
C ARG A 121 4.65 -26.94 -10.07
N GLY A 122 3.65 -26.16 -10.50
CA GLY A 122 2.24 -26.46 -10.26
C GLY A 122 1.85 -26.41 -8.77
N GLU A 123 2.62 -25.68 -7.96
CA GLU A 123 2.40 -25.55 -6.53
C GLU A 123 1.41 -24.43 -6.21
N LYS A 124 0.68 -24.58 -5.11
CA LYS A 124 -0.16 -23.50 -4.58
C LYS A 124 0.68 -22.57 -3.69
N ARG A 125 0.35 -21.28 -3.71
CA ARG A 125 0.85 -20.33 -2.71
C ARG A 125 0.46 -20.78 -1.30
N GLN A 126 1.23 -20.36 -0.31
CA GLN A 126 0.85 -20.51 1.09
C GLN A 126 -0.46 -19.77 1.35
N ASP A 127 -1.25 -20.25 2.32
CA ASP A 127 -2.50 -19.60 2.67
C ASP A 127 -2.23 -18.18 3.19
N GLY A 128 -3.00 -17.22 2.68
CA GLY A 128 -2.80 -15.79 2.96
C GLY A 128 -1.58 -15.12 2.29
N GLU A 129 -0.71 -15.85 1.57
CA GLU A 129 0.50 -15.30 0.93
C GLU A 129 0.16 -14.23 -0.10
N LYS A 130 0.80 -13.06 0.01
CA LYS A 130 0.74 -11.98 -0.97
C LYS A 130 1.75 -12.23 -2.07
N LEU A 131 1.26 -12.68 -3.22
CA LEU A 131 2.05 -12.74 -4.45
C LEU A 131 2.13 -11.35 -5.09
N LEU A 132 3.31 -10.97 -5.56
CA LEU A 132 3.54 -9.71 -6.26
C LEU A 132 2.87 -9.75 -7.64
N ARG A 133 2.05 -8.75 -7.94
CA ARG A 133 1.42 -8.57 -9.26
C ARG A 133 2.44 -7.96 -10.23
N PRO A 134 2.26 -8.12 -11.55
CA PRO A 134 3.17 -7.54 -12.54
C PRO A 134 3.31 -6.02 -12.44
N ALA A 135 2.20 -5.33 -12.16
CA ALA A 135 2.14 -3.88 -11.99
C ALA A 135 2.55 -3.41 -10.58
N GLU A 136 3.01 -4.31 -9.71
CA GLU A 136 3.53 -3.96 -8.39
C GLU A 136 5.05 -4.02 -8.39
N SER A 137 5.67 -3.12 -7.62
CA SER A 137 7.09 -3.15 -7.30
C SER A 137 7.31 -2.85 -5.82
N VAL A 138 8.38 -3.39 -5.26
CA VAL A 138 8.73 -3.19 -3.86
C VAL A 138 9.62 -1.96 -3.73
N TYR A 139 9.27 -1.08 -2.81
CA TYR A 139 10.04 0.10 -2.46
C TYR A 139 10.51 0.03 -1.02
N ARG A 140 11.65 0.64 -0.76
CA ARG A 140 12.31 0.71 0.52
C ARG A 140 12.43 2.16 0.96
N LEU A 141 12.12 2.42 2.22
CA LEU A 141 12.38 3.68 2.90
C LEU A 141 13.35 3.41 4.04
N ASP A 142 14.47 4.12 4.04
CA ASP A 142 15.43 4.10 5.14
C ASP A 142 15.23 5.33 6.02
N PHE A 143 14.78 5.10 7.26
CA PHE A 143 14.66 6.13 8.28
C PHE A 143 16.04 6.55 8.76
N VAL A 144 16.60 7.60 8.15
CA VAL A 144 17.90 8.18 8.54
C VAL A 144 17.87 8.75 9.97
N GLN A 145 16.69 9.11 10.45
CA GLN A 145 16.36 9.45 11.83
C GLN A 145 15.10 8.69 12.23
N GLN A 146 15.02 8.15 13.45
CA GLN A 146 13.89 7.31 13.90
C GLN A 146 13.04 7.94 15.01
N GLN A 147 13.53 9.01 15.63
CA GLN A 147 12.89 9.71 16.74
C GLN A 147 12.69 11.17 16.36
N LYS A 148 11.73 11.83 17.02
CA LYS A 148 11.44 13.25 16.77
C LYS A 148 11.16 13.57 15.30
N LEU A 149 10.43 12.66 14.65
CA LEU A 149 9.87 12.89 13.32
C LEU A 149 8.41 13.26 13.48
N GLN A 150 7.99 14.33 12.81
CA GLN A 150 6.60 14.64 12.57
C GLN A 150 6.35 14.57 11.07
N PHE A 151 5.42 13.74 10.64
CA PHE A 151 5.04 13.68 9.23
C PHE A 151 4.53 15.07 8.79
N GLU A 152 5.07 15.57 7.68
CA GLU A 152 4.66 16.84 7.09
C GLU A 152 3.83 16.59 5.83
N ARG A 153 4.40 15.85 4.86
CA ARG A 153 3.72 15.55 3.60
C ARG A 153 4.35 14.39 2.85
N TRP A 154 3.58 13.84 1.92
CA TRP A 154 4.10 13.07 0.81
C TRP A 154 4.61 14.02 -0.26
N ASP A 155 5.78 13.72 -0.82
CA ASP A 155 6.33 14.40 -1.98
C ASP A 155 6.41 13.38 -3.12
N VAL A 156 5.31 13.28 -3.88
CA VAL A 156 5.09 12.28 -4.92
C VAL A 156 4.83 12.97 -6.25
N VAL A 157 5.60 12.60 -7.25
CA VAL A 157 5.55 13.17 -8.60
C VAL A 157 5.53 12.04 -9.63
N LEU A 158 4.66 12.17 -10.63
CA LEU A 158 4.57 11.28 -11.79
C LEU A 158 4.91 12.08 -13.04
N ASN A 159 5.89 11.59 -13.80
CA ASN A 159 6.34 12.21 -15.04
C ASN A 159 5.30 12.07 -16.17
N LYS A 160 4.41 11.07 -16.06
CA LYS A 160 3.32 10.80 -17.00
C LYS A 160 1.96 10.80 -16.28
N PRO A 161 0.86 11.08 -16.99
CA PRO A 161 -0.48 10.87 -16.46
C PRO A 161 -0.69 9.42 -16.02
N GLY A 162 -1.48 9.23 -14.96
CA GLY A 162 -1.80 7.92 -14.43
C GLY A 162 -1.99 7.94 -12.92
N LYS A 163 -2.03 6.76 -12.31
CA LYS A 163 -2.29 6.56 -10.89
C LYS A 163 -1.28 5.63 -10.27
N VAL A 164 -0.84 5.92 -9.06
CA VAL A 164 -0.06 4.99 -8.22
C VAL A 164 -0.72 4.80 -6.87
N THR A 165 -0.59 3.61 -6.30
CA THR A 165 -1.04 3.28 -4.95
C THR A 165 0.14 2.81 -4.13
N ILE A 166 0.44 3.51 -3.05
CA ILE A 166 1.52 3.23 -2.10
C ILE A 166 0.90 2.55 -0.87
N THR A 167 1.24 1.27 -0.69
CA THR A 167 0.78 0.46 0.44
C THR A 167 1.96 0.11 1.33
N GLY A 168 1.92 0.51 2.60
CA GLY A 168 2.93 0.12 3.58
C GLY A 168 2.86 -1.37 3.92
N THR A 169 3.98 -1.92 4.37
CA THR A 169 4.01 -3.26 4.97
C THR A 169 4.28 -3.17 6.46
N SER A 170 3.79 -4.15 7.22
CA SER A 170 4.03 -4.27 8.66
C SER A 170 5.53 -4.27 8.96
N GLN A 171 5.93 -3.53 9.99
CA GLN A 171 7.33 -3.50 10.44
C GLN A 171 7.81 -4.85 11.00
N ASN A 172 6.91 -5.81 11.22
CA ASN A 172 7.23 -7.17 11.65
C ASN A 172 7.55 -8.11 10.48
N TRP A 173 7.30 -7.71 9.22
CA TRP A 173 7.64 -8.53 8.06
C TRP A 173 9.13 -8.37 7.72
N THR A 174 9.89 -9.45 7.79
CA THR A 174 11.30 -9.49 7.36
C THR A 174 11.38 -10.24 6.02
N PRO A 175 11.71 -9.56 4.91
CA PRO A 175 11.71 -10.17 3.57
C PRO A 175 12.66 -11.37 3.42
N ASP A 176 13.75 -11.38 4.17
CA ASP A 176 14.75 -12.47 4.14
C ASP A 176 14.27 -13.75 4.85
N LEU A 177 13.27 -13.63 5.73
CA LEU A 177 12.82 -14.73 6.60
C LEU A 177 11.51 -15.36 6.15
N THR A 178 10.61 -14.57 5.55
CA THR A 178 9.24 -15.01 5.26
C THR A 178 8.67 -14.38 4.00
N ASN A 179 7.80 -15.12 3.30
CA ASN A 179 6.97 -14.55 2.25
C ASN A 179 6.01 -13.52 2.86
N LEU A 180 5.74 -12.44 2.10
CA LEU A 180 4.79 -11.43 2.52
C LEU A 180 3.38 -12.02 2.62
N MET A 181 2.65 -11.68 3.68
CA MET A 181 1.26 -12.09 3.89
C MET A 181 0.31 -10.93 3.63
N THR A 182 -0.89 -11.20 3.12
CA THR A 182 -1.88 -10.16 2.79
C THR A 182 -2.25 -9.32 4.01
N ARG A 183 -2.36 -9.94 5.19
CA ARG A 183 -2.61 -9.26 6.47
C ARG A 183 -1.49 -8.31 6.94
N GLN A 184 -0.31 -8.39 6.34
CA GLN A 184 0.81 -7.50 6.64
C GLN A 184 0.79 -6.23 5.80
N LEU A 185 -0.13 -6.11 4.85
CA LEU A 185 -0.37 -4.85 4.14
C LEU A 185 -1.09 -3.90 5.08
N LEU A 186 -0.56 -2.69 5.22
CA LEU A 186 -1.15 -1.65 6.06
C LEU A 186 -2.29 -0.96 5.31
N ASP A 187 -3.33 -0.62 6.05
CA ASP A 187 -4.48 0.17 5.62
C ASP A 187 -4.59 1.39 6.55
N PRO A 188 -4.83 2.62 6.05
CA PRO A 188 -5.11 2.93 4.64
C PRO A 188 -3.88 2.97 3.74
N ALA A 189 -4.11 2.92 2.42
CA ALA A 189 -3.09 3.13 1.40
C ALA A 189 -3.18 4.55 0.82
N ALA A 190 -2.02 5.15 0.51
CA ALA A 190 -1.98 6.45 -0.16
C ALA A 190 -2.06 6.27 -1.68
N ILE A 191 -2.93 7.01 -2.34
CA ILE A 191 -3.21 6.95 -3.77
C ILE A 191 -2.96 8.32 -4.37
N PHE A 192 -2.08 8.39 -5.37
CA PHE A 192 -1.72 9.62 -6.07
C PHE A 192 -2.06 9.46 -7.55
N TRP A 193 -2.58 10.49 -8.18
CA TRP A 193 -2.84 10.48 -9.60
C TRP A 193 -2.61 11.83 -10.25
N ARG A 194 -2.21 11.76 -11.52
CA ARG A 194 -2.08 12.90 -12.42
C ARG A 194 -2.98 12.67 -13.63
N LYS A 195 -3.86 13.63 -13.91
CA LYS A 195 -4.76 13.60 -15.07
C LYS A 195 -3.99 13.96 -16.34
N GLU A 196 -4.49 13.56 -17.51
CA GLU A 196 -3.84 13.87 -18.79
C GLU A 196 -3.84 15.37 -19.09
N ASP A 197 -4.94 16.04 -18.77
CA ASP A 197 -5.14 17.47 -19.01
C ASP A 197 -4.56 18.38 -17.91
N SER A 198 -3.81 17.82 -16.96
CA SER A 198 -3.30 18.56 -15.81
C SER A 198 -1.88 18.16 -15.43
N GLU A 199 -1.07 19.16 -15.13
CA GLU A 199 0.24 18.95 -14.49
C GLU A 199 0.13 18.79 -12.96
N ALA A 200 -1.02 19.12 -12.39
CA ALA A 200 -1.25 19.02 -10.96
C ALA A 200 -1.42 17.56 -10.51
N MET A 201 -0.84 17.27 -9.34
CA MET A 201 -1.08 16.04 -8.60
C MET A 201 -2.33 16.16 -7.75
N ASP A 202 -3.16 15.12 -7.79
CA ASP A 202 -4.27 14.89 -6.88
C ASP A 202 -3.99 13.61 -6.05
N TRP A 203 -4.55 13.52 -4.85
CA TRP A 203 -4.42 12.33 -3.99
C TRP A 203 -5.61 12.17 -3.06
N ASN A 204 -5.75 10.98 -2.46
CA ASN A 204 -6.74 10.73 -1.41
C ASN A 204 -6.28 11.33 -0.08
N GLU A 205 -6.57 12.62 0.13
CA GLU A 205 -6.03 13.43 1.22
C GLU A 205 -6.13 12.80 2.62
N ALA A 206 -7.32 12.35 3.02
CA ALA A 206 -7.53 11.79 4.37
C ALA A 206 -6.69 10.53 4.62
N ASP A 207 -6.77 9.56 3.73
CA ASP A 207 -6.03 8.29 3.81
C ASP A 207 -4.51 8.50 3.73
N ALA A 208 -4.06 9.39 2.84
CA ALA A 208 -2.64 9.68 2.67
C ALA A 208 -2.06 10.38 3.90
N LEU A 209 -2.82 11.28 4.53
CA LEU A 209 -2.45 11.94 5.78
C LEU A 209 -2.40 10.93 6.93
N GLU A 210 -3.46 10.13 7.14
CA GLU A 210 -3.51 9.11 8.19
C GLU A 210 -2.34 8.12 8.05
N PHE A 211 -2.09 7.64 6.82
CA PHE A 211 -0.99 6.73 6.58
C PHE A 211 0.36 7.39 6.84
N GLY A 212 0.52 8.65 6.43
CA GLY A 212 1.71 9.46 6.65
C GLY A 212 2.04 9.65 8.13
N GLU A 213 1.06 10.04 8.95
CA GLU A 213 1.23 10.24 10.39
C GLU A 213 1.77 8.97 11.08
N ARG A 214 1.25 7.81 10.69
CA ARG A 214 1.69 6.51 11.22
C ARG A 214 3.15 6.18 10.92
N LEU A 215 3.74 6.75 9.85
CA LEU A 215 5.16 6.50 9.53
C LEU A 215 6.09 6.96 10.66
N SER A 216 5.73 8.02 11.38
CA SER A 216 6.52 8.53 12.52
C SER A 216 6.62 7.50 13.65
N ASP A 217 5.55 6.74 13.89
CA ASP A 217 5.55 5.66 14.88
C ASP A 217 6.23 4.40 14.34
N LEU A 218 6.04 4.08 13.06
CA LEU A 218 6.69 2.92 12.42
C LEU A 218 8.21 3.09 12.34
N ALA A 219 8.70 4.33 12.23
CA ALA A 219 10.12 4.66 12.26
C ALA A 219 10.79 4.26 13.60
N LYS A 220 10.04 4.33 14.71
CA LYS A 220 10.53 3.95 16.05
C LYS A 220 10.77 2.45 16.18
N ILE A 221 10.08 1.63 15.37
CA ILE A 221 10.16 0.17 15.44
C ILE A 221 11.45 -0.34 14.79
N ARG A 222 11.77 0.12 13.57
CA ARG A 222 12.97 -0.30 12.83
C ARG A 222 13.38 0.75 11.80
N LYS A 223 14.67 0.72 11.41
CA LYS A 223 15.28 1.69 10.48
C LYS A 223 14.81 1.58 9.05
N VAL A 224 14.26 0.44 8.64
CA VAL A 224 13.89 0.18 7.24
C VAL A 224 12.40 -0.13 7.19
N MET A 225 11.68 0.42 6.24
CA MET A 225 10.30 0.04 5.95
C MET A 225 10.13 -0.27 4.48
N TYR A 226 9.33 -1.29 4.18
CA TYR A 226 9.03 -1.69 2.82
C TYR A 226 7.60 -1.31 2.44
N PHE A 227 7.42 -1.00 1.17
CA PHE A 227 6.16 -0.60 0.56
C PHE A 227 5.93 -1.44 -0.69
N LEU A 228 4.67 -1.76 -0.97
CA LEU A 228 4.25 -2.18 -2.30
C LEU A 228 3.68 -0.96 -3.01
N ILE A 229 4.26 -0.61 -4.16
CA ILE A 229 3.70 0.41 -5.04
C ILE A 229 3.06 -0.27 -6.24
N THR A 230 1.76 -0.03 -6.42
CA THR A 230 1.00 -0.48 -7.58
C THR A 230 0.94 0.65 -8.60
N PHE A 231 1.41 0.37 -9.82
CA PHE A 231 1.37 1.30 -10.95
C PHE A 231 0.11 1.08 -11.77
N GLY A 232 -0.57 2.17 -12.12
CA GLY A 232 -1.65 2.16 -13.10
C GLY A 232 -1.14 1.82 -14.49
N GLU A 233 -2.07 1.61 -15.42
CA GLU A 233 -1.75 1.28 -16.80
C GLU A 233 -0.84 2.35 -17.43
N GLY A 234 0.19 1.90 -18.16
CA GLY A 234 1.15 2.78 -18.84
C GLY A 234 2.22 3.44 -17.95
N LEU A 235 2.14 3.27 -16.62
CA LEU A 235 3.15 3.76 -15.70
C LEU A 235 4.18 2.68 -15.34
N GLU A 236 5.43 3.11 -15.26
CA GLU A 236 6.54 2.28 -14.81
C GLU A 236 7.24 2.90 -13.58
N PRO A 237 8.06 2.14 -12.83
CA PRO A 237 8.85 2.68 -11.73
C PRO A 237 9.69 3.91 -12.08
N ALA A 238 10.16 4.02 -13.33
CA ALA A 238 10.93 5.18 -13.81
C ALA A 238 10.10 6.48 -13.91
N ASP A 239 8.77 6.35 -13.98
CA ASP A 239 7.87 7.50 -14.06
C ASP A 239 7.53 8.09 -12.69
N LEU A 240 7.92 7.44 -11.59
CA LEU A 240 7.63 7.84 -10.21
C LEU A 240 8.86 8.40 -9.50
N LYS A 241 8.70 9.56 -8.87
CA LYS A 241 9.58 10.04 -7.81
C LYS A 241 8.75 10.17 -6.54
N ALA A 242 9.16 9.48 -5.48
CA ALA A 242 8.43 9.49 -4.22
C ALA A 242 9.39 9.68 -3.06
N SER A 243 9.04 10.58 -2.15
CA SER A 243 9.67 10.77 -0.86
C SER A 243 8.64 11.11 0.20
N VAL A 244 9.00 10.90 1.45
CA VAL A 244 8.23 11.37 2.61
C VAL A 244 9.02 12.48 3.27
N VAL A 245 8.35 13.59 3.56
CA VAL A 245 8.95 14.73 4.24
C VAL A 245 8.49 14.73 5.70
N PHE A 246 9.44 14.86 6.61
CA PHE A 246 9.21 15.00 8.04
C PHE A 246 9.79 16.32 8.55
N ASN A 247 9.12 16.95 9.50
CA ASN A 247 9.73 17.98 10.35
C ASN A 247 10.53 17.28 11.46
N GLN A 248 11.68 17.84 11.80
CA GLN A 248 12.51 17.40 12.92
C GLN A 248 12.08 18.16 14.18
N LEU A 249 11.65 17.42 15.22
CA LEU A 249 11.25 17.93 16.53
C LEU A 249 12.40 17.96 17.56
#